data_AF-A0A940GSP8-F1
#
_entry.id   AF-A0A940GSP8-F1
#
_cell.length_a   1.000
_cell.length_b   1.000
_cell.length_c   1.000
_cell.angle_alpha   90.00
_cell.angle_beta   90.00
_cell.angle_gamma   90.00
#
_symmetry.space_group_name_H-M   'P 1'
#
loop_
_entity.id
_entity.type
_entity.pdbx_description
1 polymer ?
#
loop_
_entity_poly.entity_id
_entity_poly.type
_entity_poly.pdbx_seq_one_letter_code
_entity_poly.pdbx_strand_id
1 'polypeptide(L)' 'MATKAQDYIVKDISQADYGRMEIEIAETEMPGLMALRAEYGASQPLKGARITGSLH' A
#
# COMPACT_ATOMS: atom_id res chain seq x y z
N MET A 1 23.11 3.66 14.89
CA MET A 1 21.92 3.16 14.15
C MET A 1 20.86 4.24 14.26
N ALA A 2 20.42 4.82 13.14
CA ALA A 2 19.42 5.88 13.16
C ALA A 2 18.04 5.28 13.49
N THR A 3 17.42 5.74 14.57
CA THR A 3 16.00 5.53 14.85
C THR A 3 15.19 6.09 13.67
N LYS A 4 14.40 5.24 12.99
CA LYS A 4 13.45 5.68 11.96
C LYS A 4 12.55 6.75 12.59
N ALA A 5 12.68 8.00 12.13
CA ALA A 5 11.69 9.01 12.41
C ALA A 5 10.32 8.52 11.89
N GLN A 6 9.24 8.85 12.59
CA GLN A 6 7.89 8.57 12.12
C GLN A 6 7.64 9.38 10.83
N ASP A 7 7.65 8.72 9.68
CA ASP A 7 7.55 9.35 8.36
C ASP A 7 6.08 9.39 7.87
N TYR A 8 5.13 9.53 8.80
CA TYR A 8 3.71 9.60 8.50
C TYR A 8 2.99 10.50 9.51
N ILE A 9 1.91 11.15 9.05
CA ILE A 9 1.00 11.94 9.89
C ILE A 9 -0.40 11.40 9.61
N VAL A 10 -0.99 10.71 10.58
CA VAL A 10 -2.33 10.14 10.51
C VAL A 10 -3.09 10.47 11.79
N LYS A 11 -4.43 10.45 11.74
CA LYS A 11 -5.27 10.81 12.88
C LYS A 11 -5.10 9.87 14.07
N ASP A 12 -5.13 8.56 13.83
CA ASP A 12 -5.10 7.53 14.88
C ASP A 12 -4.57 6.21 14.30
N ILE A 13 -3.37 5.80 14.74
CA ILE A 13 -2.71 4.58 14.26
C ILE A 13 -3.31 3.29 14.85
N SER A 14 -4.11 3.39 15.92
CA SER A 14 -4.72 2.21 16.56
C SER A 14 -5.77 1.52 15.68
N GLN A 15 -6.25 2.20 14.63
CA GLN A 15 -7.22 1.67 13.68
C GLN A 15 -6.58 0.83 12.55
N ALA A 16 -5.26 0.60 12.59
CA ALA A 16 -4.53 -0.11 11.53
C ALA A 16 -5.08 -1.52 11.26
N ASP A 17 -5.47 -2.26 12.30
CA ASP A 17 -5.98 -3.63 12.16
C ASP A 17 -7.33 -3.65 11.44
N TYR A 18 -8.24 -2.74 11.82
CA TYR A 18 -9.52 -2.57 11.16
C TYR A 18 -9.33 -2.15 9.69
N GLY A 19 -8.46 -1.17 9.42
CA GLY A 19 -8.16 -0.73 8.07
C GLY A 19 -7.55 -1.84 7.20
N ARG A 20 -6.73 -2.72 7.76
CA ARG A 20 -6.20 -3.89 7.04
C ARG A 20 -7.31 -4.85 6.64
N MET A 21 -8.24 -5.14 7.54
CA MET A 21 -9.39 -6.01 7.26
C MET A 21 -10.24 -5.44 6.11
N GLU A 22 -10.52 -4.13 6.11
CA GLU A 22 -11.27 -3.53 5.01
C GLU A 22 -10.52 -3.55 3.68
N ILE A 23 -9.20 -3.36 3.69
CA ILE A 23 -8.36 -3.47 2.49
C ILE A 23 -8.44 -4.89 1.90
N GLU A 24 -8.41 -5.93 2.74
CA GLU A 24 -8.53 -7.32 2.27
C GLU A 24 -9.86 -7.59 1.57
N ILE A 25 -10.96 -7.03 2.10
CA ILE A 25 -12.28 -7.09 1.45
C ILE A 25 -12.25 -6.29 0.14
N ALA A 26 -11.67 -5.09 0.13
CA ALA A 26 -11.59 -4.27 -1.08
C ALA A 26 -10.78 -4.96 -2.19
N GLU A 27 -9.74 -5.73 -1.86
CA GLU A 27 -8.95 -6.48 -2.85
C GLU A 27 -9.78 -7.53 -3.60
N THR A 28 -10.82 -8.12 -2.99
CA THR A 28 -11.74 -9.05 -3.68
C THR A 28 -12.60 -8.34 -4.72
N GLU A 29 -12.89 -7.06 -4.51
CA GLU A 29 -13.68 -6.21 -5.42
C GLU A 29 -12.81 -5.45 -6.45
N MET A 30 -11.48 -5.59 -6.40
CA MET A 30 -10.54 -4.91 -7.29
C MET A 30 -9.70 -5.89 -8.15
N PRO A 31 -10.34 -6.77 -8.95
CA PRO A 31 -9.63 -7.85 -9.67
C PRO A 31 -8.58 -7.33 -10.66
N GLY A 32 -8.81 -6.15 -11.25
CA GLY A 32 -7.84 -5.53 -12.17
C GLY A 32 -6.51 -5.17 -11.49
N LEU A 33 -6.55 -4.59 -10.29
CA LEU A 33 -5.31 -4.29 -9.55
C LEU A 33 -4.61 -5.56 -9.09
N MET A 34 -5.35 -6.59 -8.70
CA MET A 34 -4.77 -7.86 -8.27
C MET A 34 -4.11 -8.60 -9.44
N ALA A 35 -4.72 -8.56 -10.62
CA ALA A 35 -4.12 -9.11 -11.85
C ALA A 35 -2.79 -8.42 -12.18
N LEU A 36 -2.73 -7.09 -12.12
CA LEU A 36 -1.48 -6.33 -12.35
C LEU A 36 -0.38 -6.72 -11.34
N ARG A 37 -0.73 -6.90 -10.06
CA ARG A 37 0.21 -7.37 -9.04
C ARG A 37 0.74 -8.76 -9.37
N ALA A 38 -0.12 -9.69 -9.80
CA ALA A 38 0.27 -11.05 -10.17
C ALA A 38 1.18 -11.08 -11.41
N GLU A 39 0.84 -10.32 -12.45
CA GLU A 39 1.56 -10.29 -13.72
C GLU A 39 2.94 -9.63 -13.60
N TYR A 40 3.02 -8.48 -12.92
CA TYR A 40 4.23 -7.66 -12.88
C TYR A 40 5.01 -7.73 -11.56
N GLY A 41 4.49 -8.45 -10.56
CA GLY A 41 5.12 -8.57 -9.25
C GLY A 41 6.52 -9.19 -9.32
N ALA A 42 6.74 -10.21 -10.14
CA ALA A 42 8.05 -10.87 -10.25
C ALA A 42 9.09 -10.03 -11.01
N SER A 43 8.68 -9.27 -12.04
CA SER A 43 9.58 -8.48 -12.86
C SER A 43 9.98 -7.15 -12.22
N GLN A 44 9.24 -6.69 -11.21
CA GLN A 44 9.51 -5.46 -10.46
C GLN A 44 9.77 -4.25 -11.38
N PRO A 45 8.86 -3.92 -12.32
CA PRO A 45 9.11 -2.91 -13.35
C PRO A 45 9.27 -1.49 -12.77
N LEU A 46 8.80 -1.25 -11.56
CA LEU A 46 8.91 0.03 -10.85
C LEU A 46 10.15 0.13 -9.95
N LYS A 47 11.08 -0.83 -10.02
CA LYS A 47 12.30 -0.81 -9.19
C LYS A 47 13.10 0.49 -9.42
N GLY A 48 13.27 1.27 -8.36
CA GLY A 48 13.98 2.55 -8.39
C GLY A 48 13.11 3.77 -8.69
N ALA A 49 11.83 3.58 -9.04
CA ALA A 49 10.89 4.68 -9.19
C ALA A 49 10.60 5.34 -7.82
N ARG A 50 10.46 6.67 -7.80
CA ARG A 50 10.01 7.45 -6.64
C ARG A 50 8.70 8.14 -7.00
N ILE A 51 7.61 7.67 -6.42
CA ILE A 51 6.24 8.05 -6.80
C ILE A 51 5.61 8.82 -5.64
N THR A 52 5.09 10.02 -5.90
CA THR A 52 4.26 10.79 -4.95
C THR A 52 2.82 10.79 -5.45
N GLY A 53 1.86 10.59 -4.55
CA GLY A 53 0.43 10.58 -4.86
C GLY A 53 -0.36 11.56 -4.00
N SER A 54 -1.43 12.10 -4.55
CA SER A 54 -2.37 13.00 -3.87
C SER A 54 -3.80 12.59 -4.24
N LEU A 55 -4.12 11.34 -3.92
CA LEU A 55 -5.43 10.74 -4.13
C LEU A 55 -6.12 10.54 -2.78
N HIS A 56 -7.43 10.38 -2.81
CA HIS A 56 -8.26 10.18 -1.62
C HIS A 56 -7.98 8.84 -0.93
#